data_AF-A0A6F9CJK3-F1
#
_entry.id   AF-A0A6F9CJK3-F1
#
_cell.length_a   1.000
_cell.length_b   1.000
_cell.length_c   1.000
_cell.angle_alpha   90.00
_cell.angle_beta   90.00
_cell.angle_gamma   90.00
#
_symmetry.space_group_name_H-M   'P 1'
#
loop_
_entity.id
_entity.type
_entity.pdbx_description
1 polymer ?
#
loop_
_entity_poly.entity_id
_entity_poly.type
_entity_poly.pdbx_seq_one_letter_code
_entity_poly.pdbx_strand_id
1 'polypeptide(L)'
;MDVVSKECDEMRGESGPVFVQPYLPPASVLHASYLLAAMVACYPGNGTGYIRHVDNPNSDGRCITCIYYLNKNWDVKVQGGLLQIYPEGKSVVANIEPLFDRLLIFWSDRRNPHEVKPAYATR
;
A
#
# COMPACT_ATOMS: atom_id res chain seq x y z
N MET A 1 1.72 -19.78 5.87
CA MET A 1 2.13 -19.40 4.51
C MET A 1 0.86 -18.96 3.82
N ASP A 2 0.58 -17.67 3.95
CA ASP A 2 -0.66 -17.05 3.48
C ASP A 2 -0.67 -17.08 1.95
N VAL A 3 -1.85 -17.24 1.34
CA VAL A 3 -2.01 -17.39 -0.12
C VAL A 3 -1.25 -16.32 -0.91
N VAL A 4 -1.23 -15.09 -0.35
CA VAL A 4 -0.49 -13.94 -0.88
C VAL A 4 1.01 -14.21 -1.01
N SER A 5 1.64 -14.89 -0.04
CA SER A 5 3.09 -15.14 -0.10
C SER A 5 3.47 -16.10 -1.24
N LYS A 6 2.58 -17.04 -1.60
CA LYS A 6 2.81 -17.99 -2.70
C LYS A 6 2.66 -17.31 -4.07
N GLU A 7 1.67 -16.44 -4.26
CA GLU A 7 1.54 -15.66 -5.50
C GLU A 7 2.71 -14.68 -5.70
N CYS A 8 3.23 -14.09 -4.61
CA CYS A 8 4.43 -13.23 -4.69
C CYS A 8 5.69 -14.00 -5.12
N ASP A 9 5.84 -15.26 -4.70
CA ASP A 9 7.00 -16.09 -5.02
C ASP A 9 7.10 -16.42 -6.52
N GLU A 10 5.98 -16.42 -7.23
CA GLU A 10 5.91 -16.67 -8.68
C GLU A 10 6.23 -15.42 -9.53
N MET A 11 6.15 -14.20 -8.96
CA MET A 11 6.26 -12.93 -9.69
C MET A 11 7.61 -12.19 -9.53
N ARG A 12 8.68 -12.90 -9.15
CA ARG A 12 10.03 -12.35 -8.86
C ARG A 12 10.74 -11.61 -10.01
N GLY A 13 10.09 -11.39 -11.16
CA GLY A 13 10.64 -10.72 -12.34
C GLY A 13 10.16 -9.27 -12.58
N GLU A 14 9.19 -8.76 -11.81
CA GLU A 14 8.61 -7.43 -12.06
C GLU A 14 9.28 -6.34 -11.21
N SER A 15 9.48 -5.15 -11.80
CA SER A 15 10.24 -4.03 -11.22
C SER A 15 9.42 -3.08 -10.34
N GLY A 16 8.25 -3.51 -9.85
CA GLY A 16 7.35 -2.69 -9.04
C GLY A 16 6.48 -3.51 -8.08
N PRO A 17 5.62 -2.85 -7.28
CA PRO A 17 4.66 -3.56 -6.44
C PRO A 17 3.63 -4.28 -7.31
N VAL A 18 3.31 -5.49 -6.90
CA VAL A 18 2.22 -6.28 -7.47
C VAL A 18 0.95 -6.00 -6.69
N PHE A 19 -0.13 -5.66 -7.39
CA PHE A 19 -1.45 -5.44 -6.81
C PHE A 19 -2.37 -6.60 -7.21
N VAL A 20 -2.75 -7.42 -6.23
CA VAL A 20 -3.70 -8.52 -6.42
C VAL A 20 -5.10 -7.97 -6.18
N GLN A 21 -5.93 -7.99 -7.23
CA GLN A 21 -7.35 -7.70 -7.10
C GLN A 21 -8.10 -8.97 -6.67
N PRO A 22 -8.91 -8.94 -5.61
CA PRO A 22 -9.74 -10.08 -5.26
C PRO A 22 -10.76 -10.31 -6.38
N TYR A 23 -10.95 -11.58 -6.76
CA TYR A 23 -11.99 -11.97 -7.71
C TYR A 23 -13.37 -11.61 -7.14
N LEU A 24 -14.02 -10.61 -7.73
CA LEU A 24 -15.42 -10.30 -7.45
C LEU A 24 -16.30 -11.09 -8.44
N PRO A 25 -17.29 -11.87 -7.97
CA PRO A 25 -18.23 -12.53 -8.87
C PRO A 25 -18.99 -11.48 -9.70
N PRO A 26 -19.39 -11.79 -10.95
CA PRO A 26 -20.07 -10.84 -11.82
C PRO A 26 -21.35 -10.32 -11.15
N ALA A 27 -21.37 -9.02 -10.90
CA ALA A 27 -22.46 -8.34 -10.22
C ALA A 27 -23.71 -8.29 -11.11
N SER A 28 -24.72 -9.14 -10.83
CA SER A 28 -26.11 -8.72 -11.05
C SER A 28 -26.45 -7.67 -9.98
N VAL A 29 -27.01 -6.53 -10.39
CA VAL A 29 -27.48 -5.39 -9.58
C VAL A 29 -26.49 -4.20 -9.44
N LEU A 30 -26.36 -3.42 -10.53
CA LEU A 30 -26.50 -1.95 -10.65
C LEU A 30 -26.04 -0.93 -9.57
N HIS A 31 -25.26 -1.29 -8.55
CA HIS A 31 -24.67 -0.32 -7.58
C HIS A 31 -23.15 -0.47 -7.38
N ALA A 32 -22.46 -1.12 -8.31
CA ALA A 32 -21.04 -1.48 -8.21
C ALA A 32 -20.04 -0.30 -8.32
N SER A 33 -20.49 0.95 -8.52
CA SER A 33 -19.58 2.11 -8.67
C SER A 33 -18.93 2.59 -7.37
N TYR A 34 -19.31 2.04 -6.22
CA TYR A 34 -18.84 2.46 -4.89
C TYR A 34 -18.25 1.32 -4.03
N LEU A 35 -18.14 0.11 -4.57
CA LEU A 35 -17.55 -1.01 -3.83
C LEU A 35 -16.02 -0.90 -3.89
N LEU A 36 -15.43 -0.35 -2.83
CA LEU A 36 -14.00 -0.45 -2.57
C LEU A 36 -13.66 -1.92 -2.29
N ALA A 37 -13.14 -2.62 -3.30
CA ALA A 37 -12.51 -3.91 -3.08
C ALA A 37 -11.22 -3.73 -2.26
N ALA A 38 -10.89 -4.71 -1.42
CA ALA A 38 -9.60 -4.71 -0.73
C ALA A 38 -8.47 -4.84 -1.77
N MET A 39 -7.52 -3.91 -1.77
CA MET A 39 -6.31 -4.03 -2.57
C MET A 39 -5.25 -4.76 -1.75
N VAL A 40 -4.85 -5.95 -2.19
CA VAL A 40 -3.72 -6.67 -1.61
C VAL A 40 -2.48 -6.30 -2.40
N ALA A 41 -1.47 -5.77 -1.74
CA ALA A 41 -0.23 -5.33 -2.39
C ALA A 41 0.95 -6.14 -1.87
N CYS A 42 1.86 -6.50 -2.78
CA CYS A 42 3.12 -7.18 -2.49
C CYS A 42 4.28 -6.44 -3.15
N TYR A 43 5.24 -6.03 -2.34
CA TYR A 43 6.51 -5.46 -2.78
C TYR A 43 7.55 -6.58 -2.65
N PRO A 44 8.05 -7.16 -3.75
CA PRO A 44 8.89 -8.37 -3.71
C PRO A 44 10.31 -8.15 -3.18
N GLY A 45 10.62 -6.95 -2.64
CA GLY A 45 11.97 -6.56 -2.26
C GLY A 45 12.74 -5.96 -3.43
N ASN A 46 14.05 -6.22 -3.52
CA ASN A 46 14.94 -5.75 -4.61
C ASN A 46 14.94 -4.23 -4.86
N GLY A 47 14.65 -3.44 -3.82
CA GLY A 47 14.57 -2.00 -3.93
C GLY A 47 13.24 -1.49 -4.50
N THR A 48 12.23 -2.35 -4.66
CA THR A 48 10.88 -1.93 -5.07
C THR A 48 10.30 -0.96 -4.05
N GLY A 49 9.63 0.07 -4.55
CA GLY A 49 8.99 1.11 -3.74
C GLY A 49 7.88 1.74 -4.54
N TYR A 50 7.33 2.84 -4.04
CA TYR A 50 6.30 3.57 -4.73
C TYR A 50 6.55 5.05 -4.60
N ILE A 51 6.61 5.73 -5.74
CA ILE A 51 6.98 7.14 -5.80
C ILE A 51 5.98 8.01 -5.05
N ARG A 52 6.39 9.24 -4.73
CA ARG A 52 5.51 10.19 -4.05
C ARG A 52 4.28 10.49 -4.89
N HIS A 53 3.10 10.30 -4.30
CA HIS A 53 1.83 10.51 -4.95
C HIS A 53 0.76 10.93 -3.93
N VAL A 54 -0.42 11.28 -4.44
CA VAL A 54 -1.64 11.50 -3.67
C VAL A 54 -2.62 10.42 -4.11
N ASP A 55 -3.27 9.74 -3.16
CA ASP A 55 -4.19 8.65 -3.51
C ASP A 55 -5.33 9.16 -4.38
N ASN A 56 -5.98 10.26 -3.97
CA ASN A 56 -7.08 10.89 -4.69
C ASN A 56 -6.74 12.34 -5.08
N PRO A 57 -6.00 12.55 -6.19
CA PRO A 57 -5.61 13.89 -6.61
C PRO A 57 -6.76 14.68 -7.28
N ASN A 58 -7.79 13.98 -7.77
CA ASN A 58 -8.82 14.52 -8.68
C ASN A 58 -10.26 14.36 -8.16
N SER A 59 -10.43 14.10 -6.86
CA SER A 59 -11.75 13.97 -6.20
C SER A 59 -12.64 12.87 -6.77
N ASP A 60 -12.08 11.68 -6.99
CA ASP A 60 -12.80 10.50 -7.51
C ASP A 60 -13.75 9.81 -6.51
N GLY A 61 -14.02 10.44 -5.36
CA GLY A 61 -14.86 9.91 -4.28
C GLY A 61 -14.10 9.22 -3.14
N ARG A 62 -12.80 8.90 -3.27
CA ARG A 62 -12.01 8.35 -2.16
C ARG A 62 -11.65 9.42 -1.13
N CYS A 63 -12.18 9.31 0.08
CA CYS A 63 -11.92 10.27 1.17
C CYS A 63 -10.87 9.77 2.17
N ILE A 64 -10.88 8.46 2.45
CA ILE A 64 -10.06 7.83 3.48
C ILE A 64 -9.27 6.69 2.86
N THR A 65 -7.96 6.68 3.13
CA THR A 65 -7.09 5.56 2.85
C THR A 65 -6.88 4.78 4.14
N CYS A 66 -7.04 3.47 4.05
CA CYS A 66 -6.86 2.54 5.16
C CYS A 66 -5.87 1.45 4.74
N ILE A 67 -4.77 1.32 5.46
CA ILE A 67 -3.71 0.35 5.20
C ILE A 67 -3.56 -0.55 6.42
N TYR A 68 -3.51 -1.86 6.20
CA TYR A 68 -3.24 -2.84 7.25
C TYR A 68 -1.99 -3.64 6.88
N TYR A 69 -1.00 -3.63 7.77
CA TYR A 69 0.32 -4.21 7.51
C TYR A 69 0.46 -5.63 8.07
N LEU A 70 1.14 -6.50 7.32
CA LEU A 70 1.26 -7.94 7.61
C LEU A 70 2.71 -8.42 7.86
N ASN A 71 3.66 -7.49 8.06
CA ASN A 71 5.09 -7.82 8.11
C ASN A 71 5.58 -8.16 9.52
N LYS A 72 5.66 -9.46 9.84
CA LYS A 72 6.18 -9.92 11.14
C LYS A 72 7.69 -9.70 11.24
N ASN A 73 8.15 -9.28 12.41
CA ASN A 73 9.57 -9.08 12.73
C ASN A 73 10.29 -8.17 11.72
N TRP A 74 9.59 -7.16 11.20
CA TRP A 74 10.15 -6.24 10.21
C TRP A 74 11.15 -5.28 10.85
N ASP A 75 12.40 -5.27 10.35
CA ASP A 75 13.41 -4.28 10.70
C ASP A 75 13.60 -3.30 9.54
N VAL A 76 13.08 -2.08 9.70
CA VAL A 76 13.15 -1.03 8.67
C VAL A 76 14.59 -0.62 8.32
N LYS A 77 15.56 -0.79 9.24
CA LYS A 77 16.96 -0.42 8.99
C LYS A 77 17.65 -1.38 8.03
N VAL A 78 17.20 -2.64 8.02
CA VAL A 78 17.75 -3.70 7.15
C VAL A 78 16.88 -3.88 5.90
N GLN A 79 15.57 -3.94 6.08
CA GLN A 79 14.60 -4.32 5.05
C GLN A 79 13.96 -3.13 4.34
N GLY A 80 14.14 -1.90 4.82
CA GLY A 80 13.56 -0.69 4.22
C GLY A 80 12.02 -0.69 4.27
N GLY A 81 11.37 -0.26 3.18
CA GLY A 81 9.90 -0.34 3.02
C GLY A 81 9.09 0.66 3.86
N LEU A 82 9.73 1.70 4.38
CA LEU A 82 9.12 2.76 5.18
C LEU A 82 8.08 3.53 4.35
N LEU A 83 6.90 3.78 4.91
CA LEU A 83 5.96 4.76 4.36
C LEU A 83 6.32 6.15 4.90
N GLN A 84 6.56 7.11 4.00
CA GLN A 84 6.73 8.51 4.36
C GLN A 84 5.51 9.30 3.93
N ILE A 85 4.84 9.96 4.89
CA ILE A 85 3.74 10.88 4.63
C ILE A 85 4.24 12.31 4.83
N TYR A 86 3.86 13.21 3.93
CA TYR A 86 4.24 14.62 3.90
C TYR A 86 3.00 15.49 4.12
N PRO A 87 2.50 15.66 5.37
CA PRO A 87 1.26 16.37 5.61
C PRO A 87 1.34 17.82 5.13
N GLU A 88 0.33 18.26 4.39
CA GLU A 88 0.27 19.62 3.86
C GLU A 88 0.34 20.67 4.98
N GLY A 89 1.13 21.72 4.77
CA GLY A 89 1.31 22.80 5.74
C GLY A 89 2.11 22.40 6.99
N LYS A 90 2.73 21.22 7.02
CA LYS A 90 3.64 20.78 8.09
C LYS A 90 5.07 20.66 7.57
N SER A 91 6.04 21.05 8.39
CA SER A 91 7.47 20.89 8.11
C SER A 91 8.00 19.51 8.51
N VAL A 92 7.15 18.67 9.11
CA VAL A 92 7.51 17.33 9.59
C VAL A 92 7.06 16.27 8.60
N VAL A 93 7.91 15.26 8.39
CA VAL A 93 7.60 14.06 7.62
C VAL A 93 7.27 12.95 8.61
N ALA A 94 6.10 12.33 8.46
CA ALA A 94 5.75 11.18 9.27
C ALA A 94 6.38 9.93 8.65
N ASN A 95 7.17 9.21 9.44
CA ASN A 95 7.81 7.95 9.06
C ASN A 95 7.06 6.79 9.72
N ILE A 96 6.42 5.95 8.92
CA ILE A 96 5.60 4.83 9.40
C ILE A 96 6.24 3.50 8.98
N GLU A 97 6.68 2.75 9.97
CA GLU A 97 7.16 1.39 9.78
C GLU A 97 6.00 0.43 9.46
N PRO A 98 6.14 -0.49 8.50
CA PRO A 98 5.04 -1.36 8.05
C PRO A 98 4.91 -2.60 8.95
N LEU A 99 4.83 -2.44 10.26
CA LEU A 99 4.84 -3.53 11.24
C LEU A 99 3.57 -4.39 11.18
N PHE A 100 3.69 -5.69 11.45
CA PHE A 100 2.55 -6.61 11.58
C PHE A 100 1.47 -6.07 12.53
N ASP A 101 0.20 -6.27 12.14
CA ASP A 101 -1.01 -5.92 12.92
C ASP A 101 -1.17 -4.41 13.15
N ARG A 102 -0.51 -3.59 12.33
CA ARG A 102 -0.69 -2.12 12.33
C ARG A 102 -1.77 -1.73 11.32
N LEU A 103 -2.81 -1.07 11.83
CA LEU A 103 -3.78 -0.32 11.04
C LEU A 103 -3.35 1.15 10.93
N LEU A 104 -3.32 1.70 9.72
CA LEU A 104 -3.02 3.10 9.43
C LEU A 104 -4.18 3.71 8.64
N ILE A 105 -4.63 4.89 9.06
CA ILE A 105 -5.74 5.61 8.43
C ILE A 105 -5.32 7.06 8.19
N PHE A 106 -5.53 7.58 6.98
CA PHE A 106 -5.28 8.98 6.64
C PHE A 106 -6.20 9.46 5.51
N TRP A 107 -6.28 10.78 5.30
CA TRP A 107 -7.09 11.35 4.23
C TRP A 107 -6.47 11.09 2.87
N SER A 108 -7.24 10.58 1.92
CA SER A 108 -6.75 10.22 0.57
C SER A 108 -6.43 11.42 -0.31
N ASP A 109 -6.90 12.61 0.04
CA ASP A 109 -6.70 13.81 -0.78
C ASP A 109 -5.30 14.43 -0.61
N ARG A 110 -5.13 15.61 -1.19
CA ARG A 110 -3.87 16.35 -1.28
C ARG A 110 -3.27 16.75 0.07
N ARG A 111 -3.96 16.51 1.19
CA ARG A 111 -3.42 16.73 2.54
C ARG A 111 -2.31 15.75 2.90
N ASN A 112 -2.26 14.56 2.27
CA ASN A 112 -1.28 13.51 2.61
C ASN A 112 -0.55 12.93 1.38
N PRO A 113 0.26 13.72 0.63
CA PRO A 113 1.23 13.16 -0.30
C PRO A 113 2.12 12.16 0.43
N HIS A 114 2.36 10.99 -0.16
CA HIS A 114 3.14 9.94 0.49
C HIS A 114 3.89 9.07 -0.52
N GLU A 115 4.96 8.44 -0.06
CA GLU A 115 5.80 7.53 -0.85
C GLU A 115 6.16 6.29 -0.02
N VAL A 116 6.36 5.16 -0.69
CA VAL A 116 6.91 3.95 -0.07
C VAL A 116 8.38 3.87 -0.45
N LYS A 117 9.27 3.94 0.55
CA LYS A 117 10.71 3.81 0.33
C LYS A 117 11.08 2.41 -0.15
N PRO A 118 12.20 2.26 -0.87
CA PRO A 118 12.68 0.96 -1.33
C PRO A 118 12.64 -0.09 -0.23
N ALA A 119 12.01 -1.23 -0.53
CA ALA A 119 12.00 -2.43 0.29
C ALA A 119 13.01 -3.43 -0.26
N TYR A 120 13.74 -4.10 0.63
CA TYR A 120 14.77 -5.09 0.30
C TYR A 120 14.39 -6.52 0.73
N ALA A 121 13.16 -6.69 1.21
CA ALA A 121 12.53 -7.97 1.50
C ALA A 121 11.04 -7.90 1.05
N THR A 122 10.40 -9.06 0.92
CA THR A 122 8.98 -9.16 0.56
C THR A 122 8.10 -8.51 1.62
N ARG A 123 7.23 -7.57 1.20
CA ARG A 123 6.36 -6.76 2.06
C ARG A 123 4.93 -6.67 1.55
#